data_AF-A0A7S0JCM1-F1
#
_entry.id   AF-A0A7S0JCM1-F1
#
_cell.length_a   1.000
_cell.length_b   1.000
_cell.length_c   1.000
_cell.angle_alpha   90.00
_cell.angle_beta   90.00
_cell.angle_gamma   90.00
#
_symmetry.space_group_name_H-M   'P 1'
#
loop_
_entity.id
_entity.type
_entity.pdbx_description
1 polymer ?
#
loop_
_entity_poly.entity_id
_entity_poly.type
_entity_poly.pdbx_seq_one_letter_code
_entity_poly.pdbx_strand_id
1 'polypeptide(L)'
;QIMAESIMNSRSAPKPAPNFLHADDGVHIDADHKLLAINGEPLDPARVYKVGIYQFLLTGLNVIQPLLSYVQEKVKVPSTEMCTPIKLIVVKYCTKQALEELFEMVGGVEHVLDALDSNKDGILDIE
;
A
#
# COMPACT_ATOMS: atom_id res chain seq x y z
N GLN A 1 -22.72 -2.69 -5.43
CA GLN A 1 -23.09 -1.86 -4.26
C GLN A 1 -21.98 -1.70 -3.22
N ILE A 2 -21.34 -2.79 -2.76
CA ILE A 2 -20.28 -2.76 -1.72
C ILE A 2 -19.21 -1.67 -1.87
N MET A 3 -18.70 -1.43 -3.09
CA MET A 3 -17.71 -0.38 -3.35
C MET A 3 -18.23 1.02 -2.99
N ALA A 4 -19.41 1.39 -3.48
CA ALA A 4 -20.03 2.69 -3.20
C ALA A 4 -20.37 2.84 -1.71
N GLU A 5 -20.86 1.77 -1.08
CA GLU A 5 -21.16 1.75 0.37
C GLU A 5 -19.90 1.89 1.21
N SER A 6 -18.79 1.24 0.82
CA SER A 6 -17.51 1.34 1.52
C SER A 6 -16.91 2.75 1.43
N ILE A 7 -17.01 3.38 0.26
CA ILE A 7 -16.60 4.78 0.05
C ILE A 7 -17.45 5.71 0.92
N MET A 8 -18.78 5.56 0.88
CA MET A 8 -19.70 6.36 1.70
C MET A 8 -19.41 6.18 3.20
N ASN A 9 -19.30 4.94 3.67
CA ASN A 9 -19.05 4.60 5.08
C ASN A 9 -17.74 5.20 5.59
N SER A 10 -16.65 5.04 4.83
CA SER A 10 -15.34 5.54 5.24
C SER A 10 -15.26 7.06 5.24
N ARG A 11 -15.84 7.72 4.22
CA ARG A 11 -15.68 9.17 4.04
C ARG A 11 -16.56 9.98 4.99
N SER A 12 -17.74 9.45 5.31
CA SER A 12 -18.71 10.05 6.25
C SER A 12 -18.36 9.84 7.73
N ALA A 13 -17.27 9.13 8.05
CA ALA A 13 -16.83 8.94 9.43
C ALA A 13 -16.37 10.25 10.10
N PRO A 14 -16.60 10.42 11.41
CA PRO A 14 -16.10 11.57 12.19
C PRO A 14 -14.59 11.77 12.03
N LYS A 15 -14.13 13.02 12.07
CA LYS A 15 -12.71 13.36 11.88
C LYS A 15 -11.95 13.40 13.22
N PRO A 16 -10.67 12.98 13.26
CA PRO A 16 -9.88 12.44 12.14
C PRO A 16 -10.37 11.05 11.71
N ALA A 17 -10.43 10.82 10.39
CA ALA A 17 -10.95 9.58 9.82
C ALA A 17 -9.78 8.78 9.22
N PRO A 18 -9.07 7.96 10.01
CA PRO A 18 -7.99 7.11 9.50
C PRO A 18 -8.49 6.06 8.50
N ASN A 19 -9.79 5.78 8.53
CA ASN A 19 -10.46 4.87 7.61
C ASN A 19 -10.86 5.51 6.28
N PHE A 20 -10.61 6.81 6.07
CA PHE A 20 -11.02 7.53 4.88
C PHE A 20 -10.42 6.92 3.60
N LEU A 21 -11.28 6.36 2.74
CA LEU A 21 -10.83 5.80 1.47
C LEU A 21 -10.58 6.91 0.44
N HIS A 22 -9.34 6.93 -0.05
CA HIS A 22 -8.96 7.64 -1.25
C HIS A 22 -9.30 6.79 -2.49
N ALA A 23 -9.49 7.45 -3.62
CA ALA A 23 -9.78 6.82 -4.90
C ALA A 23 -8.87 7.42 -5.97
N ASP A 24 -8.58 6.66 -7.01
CA ASP A 24 -7.74 7.08 -8.13
C ASP A 24 -8.44 8.13 -9.01
N ASP A 25 -7.68 8.85 -9.84
CA ASP A 25 -8.15 9.97 -10.69
C ASP A 25 -9.35 9.65 -11.57
N GLY A 26 -9.55 8.38 -11.93
CA GLY A 26 -10.69 7.92 -12.74
C GLY A 26 -12.02 7.85 -11.99
N VAL A 27 -12.05 8.12 -10.69
CA VAL A 27 -13.24 7.95 -9.83
C VAL A 27 -13.84 9.30 -9.48
N HIS A 28 -15.12 9.50 -9.82
CA HIS A 28 -15.85 10.72 -9.47
C HIS A 28 -16.74 10.50 -8.24
N ILE A 29 -16.41 11.21 -7.15
CA ILE A 29 -17.16 11.21 -5.89
C ILE A 29 -17.61 12.65 -5.63
N ASP A 30 -18.90 12.84 -5.33
CA ASP A 30 -19.45 14.17 -5.05
C ASP A 30 -19.15 14.67 -3.62
N ALA A 31 -19.63 15.88 -3.32
CA ALA A 31 -19.47 16.52 -2.01
C ALA A 31 -20.17 15.73 -0.87
N ASP A 32 -21.22 14.98 -1.19
CA ASP A 32 -21.97 14.12 -0.26
C ASP A 32 -21.35 12.71 -0.15
N HIS A 33 -20.15 12.51 -0.70
CA HIS A 33 -19.42 11.25 -0.70
C HIS A 33 -20.09 10.11 -1.49
N LYS A 34 -20.98 10.43 -2.43
CA LYS A 34 -21.58 9.46 -3.35
C LYS A 34 -20.65 9.21 -4.53
N LEU A 35 -20.41 7.94 -4.82
CA LEU A 35 -19.70 7.51 -6.03
C LEU A 35 -20.63 7.63 -7.25
N LEU A 36 -20.28 8.49 -8.19
CA LEU A 36 -21.11 8.80 -9.36
C LEU A 36 -20.62 8.12 -10.65
N ALA A 37 -19.31 8.07 -10.87
CA ALA A 37 -18.73 7.57 -12.12
C ALA A 37 -17.35 6.95 -11.92
N ILE A 38 -16.99 6.03 -12.83
CA ILE A 38 -15.67 5.38 -12.90
C ILE A 38 -15.22 5.38 -14.37
N ASN A 39 -14.03 5.92 -14.63
CA ASN A 39 -13.42 6.05 -15.96
C ASN A 39 -14.32 6.76 -16.97
N GLY A 40 -15.00 7.83 -16.53
CA GLY A 40 -15.90 8.62 -17.38
C GLY A 40 -17.30 8.02 -17.58
N GLU A 41 -17.53 6.78 -17.15
CA GLU A 41 -18.82 6.10 -17.25
C GLU A 41 -19.60 6.19 -15.93
N PRO A 42 -20.94 6.41 -15.96
CA PRO A 42 -21.76 6.35 -14.77
C PRO A 42 -21.60 5.02 -14.02
N LEU A 43 -21.66 5.07 -12.69
CA LEU A 43 -21.62 3.87 -11.87
C LEU A 43 -22.82 2.97 -12.21
N ASP A 44 -22.55 1.75 -12.68
CA ASP A 44 -23.54 0.72 -12.90
C ASP A 44 -23.62 -0.20 -11.67
N PRO A 45 -24.72 -0.19 -10.89
CA PRO A 45 -24.84 -1.00 -9.68
C PRO A 45 -24.90 -2.51 -9.96
N ALA A 46 -25.24 -2.94 -11.18
CA ALA A 46 -25.32 -4.34 -11.57
C ALA A 46 -23.98 -4.90 -12.09
N ARG A 47 -23.01 -4.03 -12.39
CA ARG A 47 -21.70 -4.43 -12.90
C ARG A 47 -20.77 -4.92 -11.80
N VAL A 48 -19.99 -5.96 -12.09
CA VAL A 48 -18.89 -6.43 -11.25
C VAL A 48 -17.62 -5.65 -11.61
N TYR A 49 -17.09 -4.90 -10.64
CA TYR A 49 -15.86 -4.13 -10.77
C TYR A 49 -14.67 -4.87 -10.16
N LYS A 50 -13.49 -4.72 -10.77
CA LYS A 50 -12.21 -5.11 -10.16
C LYS A 50 -11.57 -3.88 -9.54
N VAL A 51 -11.12 -4.00 -8.30
CA VAL A 51 -10.57 -2.88 -7.52
C VAL A 51 -9.20 -3.29 -6.97
N GLY A 52 -8.21 -2.42 -7.14
CA GLY A 52 -6.94 -2.50 -6.42
C GLY A 52 -7.13 -1.88 -5.04
N ILE A 53 -6.81 -2.61 -3.97
CA ILE A 53 -6.99 -2.14 -2.60
C ILE A 53 -5.90 -2.69 -1.70
N TYR A 54 -5.58 -1.96 -0.64
CA TYR A 54 -4.60 -2.39 0.34
C TYR A 54 -5.07 -3.64 1.08
N GLN A 55 -4.28 -4.71 1.00
CA GLN A 55 -4.66 -6.04 1.50
C GLN A 55 -5.08 -6.02 2.99
N PHE A 56 -4.44 -5.19 3.82
CA PHE A 56 -4.78 -5.12 5.25
C PHE A 56 -6.18 -4.55 5.53
N LEU A 57 -6.75 -3.76 4.61
CA LEU A 57 -8.14 -3.32 4.72
C LEU A 57 -9.12 -4.50 4.58
N LEU A 58 -8.72 -5.55 3.84
CA LEU A 58 -9.51 -6.79 3.70
C LEU A 58 -9.45 -7.65 4.96
N THR A 59 -8.46 -7.43 5.83
CA THR A 59 -8.26 -8.19 7.07
C THR A 59 -8.62 -7.40 8.33
N GLY A 60 -9.28 -6.23 8.21
CA GLY A 60 -9.82 -5.49 9.34
C GLY A 60 -9.13 -4.16 9.69
N LEU A 61 -8.08 -3.76 8.97
CA LEU A 61 -7.44 -2.46 9.20
C LEU A 61 -8.46 -1.32 9.00
N ASN A 62 -8.53 -0.40 9.98
CA ASN A 62 -9.41 0.78 9.99
C ASN A 62 -10.92 0.50 9.87
N VAL A 63 -11.35 -0.76 9.99
CA VAL A 63 -12.75 -1.24 10.05
C VAL A 63 -13.71 -0.54 9.08
N ILE A 64 -13.78 -1.05 7.85
CA ILE A 64 -14.73 -0.59 6.81
C ILE A 64 -15.82 -1.64 6.67
N GLN A 65 -16.91 -1.49 7.42
CA GLN A 65 -17.86 -2.59 7.65
C GLN A 65 -18.44 -3.21 6.37
N PRO A 66 -18.89 -2.43 5.36
CA PRO A 66 -19.43 -3.02 4.12
C PRO A 66 -18.40 -3.90 3.38
N LEU A 67 -17.13 -3.46 3.38
CA LEU A 67 -16.02 -4.21 2.77
C LEU A 67 -15.75 -5.51 3.55
N LEU A 68 -15.67 -5.44 4.87
CA LEU A 68 -15.38 -6.62 5.71
C LEU A 68 -16.48 -7.68 5.60
N SER A 69 -17.75 -7.26 5.64
CA SER A 69 -18.88 -8.18 5.47
C SER A 69 -18.82 -8.90 4.12
N TYR A 70 -18.49 -8.19 3.03
CA TYR A 70 -18.33 -8.81 1.72
C TYR A 70 -17.14 -9.78 1.66
N VAL A 71 -15.99 -9.40 2.24
CA VAL A 71 -14.79 -10.25 2.23
C VAL A 71 -15.02 -11.55 2.98
N GLN A 72 -15.60 -11.48 4.18
CA GLN A 72 -15.88 -12.65 5.03
C GLN A 72 -16.80 -13.67 4.35
N GLU A 73 -17.73 -13.21 3.51
CA GLU A 73 -18.69 -14.09 2.83
C GLU A 73 -18.18 -14.61 1.47
N LYS A 74 -17.44 -13.79 0.71
CA LYS A 74 -17.22 -14.04 -0.73
C LYS A 74 -15.77 -14.13 -1.19
N VAL A 75 -14.80 -13.68 -0.40
CA VAL A 75 -13.44 -13.43 -0.92
C VAL A 75 -12.39 -14.19 -0.12
N LYS A 76 -11.56 -14.96 -0.84
CA LYS A 76 -10.31 -15.46 -0.30
C LYS A 76 -9.26 -14.35 -0.40
N VAL A 77 -8.87 -13.78 0.74
CA VAL A 77 -7.88 -12.70 0.79
C VAL A 77 -6.50 -13.23 0.34
N PRO A 78 -5.81 -12.56 -0.61
CA PRO A 78 -4.46 -12.92 -1.00
C PRO A 78 -3.47 -12.84 0.18
N SER A 79 -2.41 -13.64 0.14
CA SER A 79 -1.32 -13.56 1.13
C SER A 79 -0.59 -12.22 1.03
N THR A 80 0.00 -11.79 2.14
CA THR A 80 0.79 -10.55 2.21
C THR A 80 2.00 -10.56 1.29
N GLU A 81 2.58 -11.73 1.03
CA GLU A 81 3.70 -11.92 0.10
C GLU A 81 3.34 -11.45 -1.32
N MET A 82 2.13 -11.79 -1.79
CA MET A 82 1.61 -11.34 -3.10
C MET A 82 1.18 -9.86 -3.10
N CYS A 83 1.05 -9.25 -1.92
CA CYS A 83 0.55 -7.89 -1.74
C CYS A 83 1.61 -6.98 -1.10
N THR A 84 2.87 -7.16 -1.49
CA THR A 84 3.99 -6.34 -1.00
C THR A 84 3.68 -4.85 -1.22
N PRO A 85 3.66 -4.03 -0.14
CA PRO A 85 3.36 -2.61 -0.26
C PRO A 85 4.38 -1.91 -1.16
N ILE A 86 3.90 -1.07 -2.09
CA ILE A 86 4.75 -0.34 -3.03
C ILE A 86 5.81 0.52 -2.32
N LYS A 87 5.50 1.07 -1.15
CA LYS A 87 6.44 1.83 -0.32
C LYS A 87 7.68 1.00 0.02
N LEU A 88 7.55 -0.29 0.32
CA LEU A 88 8.69 -1.15 0.64
C LEU A 88 9.57 -1.35 -0.59
N ILE A 89 8.97 -1.48 -1.78
CA ILE A 89 9.71 -1.62 -3.04
C ILE A 89 10.49 -0.36 -3.34
N VAL A 90 9.83 0.81 -3.26
CA VAL A 90 10.46 2.11 -3.51
C VAL A 90 11.57 2.38 -2.51
N VAL A 91 11.32 2.21 -1.21
CA VAL A 91 12.34 2.43 -0.17
C VAL A 91 13.51 1.48 -0.38
N LYS A 92 13.27 0.18 -0.61
CA LYS A 92 14.34 -0.79 -0.86
C LYS A 92 15.19 -0.40 -2.07
N TYR A 93 14.55 0.05 -3.15
CA TYR A 93 15.26 0.50 -4.36
C TYR A 93 16.10 1.75 -4.09
N CYS A 94 15.49 2.80 -3.53
CA CYS A 94 16.18 4.06 -3.25
C CYS A 94 17.31 3.89 -2.23
N THR A 95 17.09 3.12 -1.16
CA THR A 95 18.13 2.83 -0.17
C THR A 95 19.29 2.06 -0.79
N LYS A 96 19.00 1.08 -1.67
CA LYS A 96 20.05 0.35 -2.39
C LYS A 96 20.90 1.31 -3.24
N GLN A 97 20.26 2.16 -4.06
CA GLN A 97 20.99 3.12 -4.91
C GLN A 97 21.83 4.09 -4.09
N ALA A 98 21.24 4.68 -3.04
CA ALA A 98 21.97 5.61 -2.17
C ALA A 98 23.17 4.94 -1.48
N LEU A 99 23.04 3.66 -1.13
CA LEU A 99 24.13 2.90 -0.53
C LEU A 99 25.24 2.59 -1.55
N GLU A 100 24.88 2.25 -2.79
CA GLU A 100 25.84 2.05 -3.89
C GLU A 100 26.63 3.35 -4.17
N GLU A 101 25.94 4.48 -4.29
CA GLU A 101 26.58 5.80 -4.45
C GLU A 101 27.50 6.16 -3.28
N LEU A 102 27.04 5.92 -2.04
CA LEU A 102 27.86 6.16 -0.86
C LEU A 102 29.14 5.32 -0.87
N PHE A 103 29.03 4.03 -1.22
CA PHE A 103 30.18 3.14 -1.30
C PHE A 103 31.16 3.55 -2.41
N GLU A 104 30.69 3.98 -3.58
CA GLU A 104 31.57 4.53 -4.62
C GLU A 104 32.36 5.74 -4.13
N MET A 105 31.73 6.64 -3.36
CA MET A 105 32.41 7.83 -2.81
C MET A 105 33.53 7.50 -1.82
N VAL A 106 33.48 6.36 -1.14
CA VAL A 106 34.47 5.96 -0.11
C VAL A 106 35.43 4.87 -0.59
N GLY A 107 35.56 4.67 -1.90
CA GLY A 107 36.56 3.75 -2.48
C GLY A 107 36.01 2.39 -2.93
N GLY A 108 34.69 2.23 -2.99
CA GLY A 108 34.00 1.04 -3.46
C GLY A 108 33.61 0.07 -2.34
N VAL A 109 32.71 -0.86 -2.67
CA VAL A 109 32.13 -1.82 -1.71
C VAL A 109 33.20 -2.68 -1.03
N GLU A 110 34.18 -3.18 -1.80
CA GLU A 110 35.26 -4.01 -1.26
C GLU A 110 36.09 -3.26 -0.22
N HIS A 111 36.43 -1.99 -0.47
CA HIS A 111 37.20 -1.18 0.46
C HIS A 111 36.43 -0.92 1.77
N VAL A 112 35.11 -0.75 1.69
CA VAL A 112 34.27 -0.55 2.89
C VAL A 112 34.08 -1.84 3.66
N LEU A 113 33.85 -2.96 2.98
CA LEU A 113 33.73 -4.26 3.62
C LEU A 113 35.05 -4.70 4.26
N ASP A 114 36.19 -4.49 3.59
CA ASP A 114 37.51 -4.75 4.17
C ASP A 114 37.81 -3.84 5.38
N ALA A 115 37.24 -2.63 5.43
CA ALA A 115 37.38 -1.75 6.58
C ALA A 115 36.45 -2.12 7.75
N LEU A 116 35.26 -2.66 7.45
CA LEU A 116 34.25 -3.05 8.44
C LEU A 116 34.43 -4.48 8.96
N ASP A 117 35.14 -5.35 8.23
CA ASP A 117 35.47 -6.72 8.62
C ASP A 117 36.95 -6.96 8.26
N SER A 118 37.83 -6.28 9.00
CA SER A 118 39.25 -6.23 8.71
C SER A 118 39.93 -7.58 8.93
N ASN A 119 39.38 -8.38 9.84
CA ASN A 119 39.88 -9.71 10.19
C ASN A 119 39.26 -10.83 9.32
N LYS A 120 38.23 -10.52 8.52
CA LYS A 120 37.50 -11.42 7.60
C LYS A 120 36.81 -12.59 8.29
N ASP A 121 36.38 -12.41 9.54
CA ASP A 121 35.67 -13.41 10.32
C ASP A 121 34.14 -13.38 10.09
N GLY A 122 33.65 -12.41 9.31
CA GLY A 122 32.24 -12.20 9.01
C GLY A 122 31.47 -11.45 10.11
N ILE A 123 32.17 -10.90 11.10
CA ILE A 123 31.65 -10.03 12.16
C ILE A 123 32.14 -8.61 11.86
N LEU A 124 31.25 -7.63 12.03
CA LEU A 124 31.60 -6.24 11.81
C LEU A 124 32.48 -5.74 12.99
N ASP A 125 33.64 -5.20 12.68
CA ASP A 125 34.55 -4.46 13.57
C ASP A 125 33.94 -3.07 13.87
N ILE A 126 32.93 -3.04 14.74
CA ILE A 126 32.27 -1.80 15.19
C ILE A 126 32.80 -1.46 16.59
N GLU A 127 33.57 -0.37 16.72
CA GLU A 127 33.95 0.23 18.02
C GLU A 127 32.78 0.99 18.69
#